data_AF-A0A7X8CPK4-F1
#
_entry.id   AF-A0A7X8CPK4-F1
#
_cell.length_a   1.000
_cell.length_b   1.000
_cell.length_c   1.000
_cell.angle_alpha   90.00
_cell.angle_beta   90.00
_cell.angle_gamma   90.00
#
_symmetry.space_group_name_H-M   'P 1'
#
loop_
_entity.id
_entity.type
_entity.pdbx_description
1 polymer ?
#
loop_
_entity_poly.entity_id
_entity_poly.type
_entity_poly.pdbx_seq_one_letter_code
_entity_poly.pdbx_strand_id
1 'polypeptide(L)'
;MRNIITALIAFAFPLIMAAQSPFPDSEEIKQFMSSTTCVVLENGNPVYNTYITNAVKEFWTVTPVEFIKTSDFDLRRKDPAYSFIMLTETNFEKDKSASSYNYINLLQGKNVEELGKMPEICAVPLSFSGEDDLEYGYKLAAILSFMQNHARMISGNPSLTGRRYLRFYNKNIPEVKSMKILVRKEDLSPAINSLDALRSAYKYSIDIVSEEVIMKAIRDKAKNTLVLHKVGPGEGKSSGYCFKMLFGTGDSDMYYYNQHTIDRNNPDGLLPADLKRLERF
;
A
#
# COMPACT_ATOMS: atom_id res chain seq x y z
N MET A 1 -51.20 -23.20 -32.25
CA MET A 1 -49.75 -23.04 -32.50
C MET A 1 -49.39 -21.60 -32.20
N ARG A 2 -48.78 -21.33 -31.04
CA ARG A 2 -48.35 -19.99 -30.63
C ARG A 2 -46.94 -20.12 -30.08
N ASN A 3 -45.97 -19.68 -30.86
CA ASN A 3 -44.54 -19.81 -30.61
C ASN A 3 -44.16 -18.95 -29.40
N ILE A 4 -43.66 -19.58 -28.34
CA ILE A 4 -43.01 -18.88 -27.23
C ILE A 4 -41.52 -18.84 -27.57
N ILE A 5 -41.04 -17.66 -27.98
CA ILE A 5 -39.62 -17.37 -28.12
C ILE A 5 -39.13 -17.02 -26.72
N THR A 6 -38.44 -17.95 -26.06
CA THR A 6 -37.77 -17.68 -24.78
C THR A 6 -36.44 -17.00 -25.09
N ALA A 7 -36.36 -15.69 -24.83
CA ALA A 7 -35.12 -14.94 -24.92
C ALA A 7 -34.17 -15.39 -23.79
N LEU A 8 -33.05 -16.00 -24.17
CA LEU A 8 -31.95 -16.30 -23.25
C LEU A 8 -31.21 -14.98 -22.96
N ILE A 9 -31.53 -14.35 -21.83
CA ILE A 9 -30.73 -13.24 -21.30
C ILE A 9 -29.47 -13.86 -20.70
N ALA A 10 -28.35 -13.74 -21.42
CA ALA A 10 -27.03 -14.03 -20.89
C ALA A 10 -26.71 -13.01 -19.80
N PHE A 11 -26.92 -13.39 -18.54
CA PHE A 11 -26.38 -12.66 -17.39
C PHE A 11 -24.86 -12.80 -17.41
N ALA A 12 -24.16 -11.75 -17.85
CA ALA A 12 -22.76 -11.57 -17.54
C ALA A 12 -22.64 -11.31 -16.03
N PHE A 13 -22.35 -12.37 -15.26
CA PHE A 13 -22.00 -12.21 -13.85
C PHE A 13 -20.61 -11.54 -13.78
N PRO A 14 -20.46 -10.40 -13.08
CA PRO A 14 -19.13 -9.99 -12.64
C PRO A 14 -18.61 -11.06 -11.69
N LEU A 15 -17.42 -11.59 -11.95
CA LEU A 15 -16.73 -12.50 -11.04
C LEU A 15 -16.53 -11.78 -9.69
N ILE A 16 -17.15 -12.33 -8.66
CA ILE A 16 -17.04 -11.87 -7.27
C ILE A 16 -15.72 -12.43 -6.71
N MET A 17 -14.71 -11.59 -6.54
CA MET A 17 -13.44 -11.97 -5.90
C MET A 17 -13.54 -11.83 -4.37
N ALA A 18 -13.90 -12.93 -3.71
CA ALA A 18 -13.84 -13.04 -2.24
C ALA A 18 -12.79 -14.08 -1.78
N ALA A 19 -11.61 -14.08 -2.39
CA ALA A 19 -10.46 -14.80 -1.87
C ALA A 19 -9.30 -13.81 -1.69
N GLN A 20 -9.01 -13.43 -0.44
CA GLN A 20 -7.76 -12.74 -0.12
C GLN A 20 -6.59 -13.62 -0.57
N SER A 21 -5.64 -13.05 -1.30
CA SER A 21 -4.42 -13.74 -1.73
C SER A 21 -3.78 -14.50 -0.57
N PRO A 22 -3.32 -15.75 -0.78
CA PRO A 22 -2.71 -16.54 0.29
C PRO A 22 -1.44 -15.85 0.81
N PHE A 23 -1.22 -15.91 2.13
CA PHE A 23 0.06 -15.49 2.72
C PHE A 23 1.12 -16.56 2.43
N PRO A 24 2.37 -16.20 2.10
CA PRO A 24 3.39 -17.18 1.73
C PRO A 24 3.70 -18.13 2.88
N ASP A 25 3.82 -19.42 2.55
CA ASP A 25 4.40 -20.40 3.46
C ASP A 25 5.94 -20.27 3.54
N SER A 26 6.57 -21.15 4.34
CA SER A 26 8.02 -21.11 4.58
C SER A 26 8.85 -21.40 3.32
N GLU A 27 8.35 -22.22 2.41
CA GLU A 27 9.05 -22.53 1.16
C GLU A 27 8.82 -21.41 0.13
N GLU A 28 7.61 -20.88 0.05
CA GLU A 28 7.27 -19.78 -0.87
C GLU A 28 8.06 -18.49 -0.54
N ILE A 29 8.23 -18.15 0.74
CA ILE A 29 9.08 -17.01 1.10
C ILE A 29 10.56 -17.29 0.82
N LYS A 30 11.02 -18.54 0.93
CA LYS A 30 12.38 -18.92 0.58
C LYS A 30 12.62 -18.83 -0.92
N GLN A 31 11.65 -19.26 -1.73
CA GLN A 31 11.66 -19.09 -3.19
C GLN A 31 11.79 -17.62 -3.56
N PHE A 32 10.99 -16.74 -2.93
CA PHE A 32 11.09 -15.30 -3.12
C PHE A 32 12.51 -14.78 -2.90
N MET A 33 13.14 -15.14 -1.79
CA MET A 33 14.50 -14.67 -1.44
C MET A 33 15.57 -15.14 -2.44
N SER A 34 15.27 -16.15 -3.27
CA SER A 34 16.14 -16.64 -4.36
C SER A 34 15.69 -16.25 -5.77
N SER A 35 14.54 -15.58 -5.89
CA SER A 35 13.91 -15.26 -7.18
C SER A 35 14.51 -14.00 -7.82
N THR A 36 14.23 -13.81 -9.12
CA THR A 36 14.34 -12.51 -9.77
C THR A 36 13.01 -11.76 -9.66
N THR A 37 13.02 -10.56 -9.08
CA THR A 37 11.84 -9.71 -9.00
C THR A 37 11.60 -8.98 -10.33
N CYS A 38 10.51 -9.34 -10.99
CA CYS A 38 9.99 -8.68 -12.16
C CYS A 38 9.09 -7.50 -11.74
N VAL A 39 9.50 -6.28 -12.07
CA VAL A 39 8.63 -5.10 -11.97
C VAL A 39 7.76 -5.05 -13.23
N VAL A 40 6.45 -5.21 -13.07
CA VAL A 40 5.50 -5.19 -14.17
C VAL A 40 5.16 -3.73 -14.50
N LEU A 41 5.50 -3.32 -15.72
CA LEU A 41 5.21 -1.99 -16.25
C LEU A 41 3.82 -1.96 -16.89
N GLU A 42 3.06 -0.91 -16.60
CA GLU A 42 1.70 -0.69 -17.08
C GLU A 42 1.69 -0.10 -18.49
N ASN A 43 0.97 -0.72 -19.43
CA ASN A 43 0.93 -0.26 -20.82
C ASN A 43 0.39 1.18 -20.98
N GLY A 44 -0.50 1.61 -20.07
CA GLY A 44 -1.19 2.90 -20.13
C GLY A 44 -0.76 3.92 -19.09
N ASN A 45 0.22 3.61 -18.22
CA ASN A 45 0.62 4.48 -17.11
C ASN A 45 2.13 4.79 -17.13
N PRO A 46 2.58 5.72 -17.99
CA PRO A 46 4.00 6.08 -18.07
C PRO A 46 4.53 6.79 -16.81
N VAL A 47 3.64 7.44 -16.04
CA VAL A 47 3.99 8.15 -14.80
C VAL A 47 4.38 7.12 -13.73
N TYR A 48 3.50 6.16 -13.46
CA TYR A 48 3.81 5.01 -12.60
C TYR A 48 5.11 4.33 -13.04
N ASN A 49 5.22 3.96 -14.33
CA ASN A 49 6.38 3.26 -14.88
C ASN A 49 7.69 4.01 -14.61
N THR A 50 7.68 5.34 -14.73
CA THR A 50 8.85 6.18 -14.45
C THR A 50 9.21 6.15 -12.98
N TYR A 51 8.23 6.39 -12.09
CA TYR A 51 8.47 6.44 -10.66
C TYR A 51 8.90 5.09 -10.09
N ILE A 52 8.22 4.00 -10.44
CA ILE A 52 8.57 2.66 -9.96
C ILE A 52 9.93 2.23 -10.48
N THR A 53 10.26 2.53 -11.74
CA THR A 53 11.58 2.19 -12.31
C THR A 53 12.70 2.89 -11.55
N ASN A 54 12.56 4.19 -11.28
CA ASN A 54 13.57 4.95 -10.55
C ASN A 54 13.69 4.46 -9.10
N ALA A 55 12.56 4.29 -8.41
CA ALA A 55 12.55 3.85 -7.02
C ALA A 55 13.13 2.44 -6.84
N VAL A 56 12.79 1.49 -7.72
CA VAL A 56 13.33 0.13 -7.65
C VAL A 56 14.84 0.13 -7.92
N LYS A 57 15.31 0.88 -8.93
CA LYS A 57 16.75 0.98 -9.22
C LYS A 57 17.56 1.55 -8.06
N GLU A 58 17.00 2.50 -7.31
CA GLU A 58 17.70 3.18 -6.22
C GLU A 58 17.61 2.42 -4.89
N PHE A 59 16.45 1.78 -4.58
CA PHE A 59 16.17 1.29 -3.24
C PHE A 59 15.99 -0.23 -3.11
N TRP A 60 15.68 -0.94 -4.19
CA TRP A 60 15.41 -2.38 -4.11
C TRP A 60 16.70 -3.19 -4.09
N THR A 61 16.86 -4.02 -3.06
CA THR A 61 18.12 -4.74 -2.81
C THR A 61 17.95 -6.20 -2.37
N VAL A 62 16.71 -6.66 -2.18
CA VAL A 62 16.45 -7.99 -1.61
C VAL A 62 16.64 -9.12 -2.62
N THR A 63 16.45 -8.84 -3.92
CA THR A 63 16.52 -9.79 -5.04
C THR A 63 17.03 -9.06 -6.29
N PRO A 64 17.58 -9.79 -7.29
CA PRO A 64 17.81 -9.24 -8.64
C PRO A 64 16.52 -8.69 -9.25
N VAL A 65 16.63 -7.71 -10.14
CA VAL A 65 15.48 -7.01 -10.74
C VAL A 65 15.49 -7.08 -12.26
N GLU A 66 14.31 -7.31 -12.83
CA GLU A 66 14.01 -7.07 -14.25
C GLU A 66 12.76 -6.21 -14.40
N PHE A 67 12.68 -5.42 -15.48
CA PHE A 67 11.48 -4.66 -15.83
C PHE A 67 10.81 -5.35 -17.01
N ILE A 68 9.53 -5.71 -16.86
CA ILE A 68 8.80 -6.52 -17.84
C ILE A 68 7.47 -5.87 -18.24
N LYS A 69 6.91 -6.28 -19.37
CA LYS A 69 5.56 -5.87 -19.77
C LYS A 69 4.52 -6.79 -19.15
N THR A 70 3.26 -6.35 -19.09
CA THR A 70 2.13 -7.18 -18.66
C THR A 70 2.03 -8.52 -19.43
N SER A 71 2.35 -8.53 -20.72
CA SER A 71 2.34 -9.78 -21.52
C SER A 71 3.38 -10.81 -21.05
N ASP A 72 4.52 -10.35 -20.54
CA ASP A 72 5.56 -11.24 -20.02
C ASP A 72 5.17 -11.80 -18.64
N PHE A 73 4.41 -11.03 -17.86
CA PHE A 73 3.88 -11.46 -16.58
C PHE A 73 3.00 -12.71 -16.73
N ASP A 74 2.07 -12.71 -17.69
CA ASP A 74 1.15 -13.84 -17.91
C ASP A 74 1.88 -15.16 -18.21
N LEU A 75 3.04 -15.07 -18.87
CA LEU A 75 3.90 -16.21 -19.17
C LEU A 75 4.73 -16.66 -17.96
N ARG A 76 5.26 -15.71 -17.18
CA ARG A 76 6.24 -15.98 -16.11
C ARG A 76 5.62 -16.23 -14.74
N ARG A 77 4.40 -15.76 -14.47
CA ARG A 77 3.78 -15.83 -13.13
C ARG A 77 3.65 -17.24 -12.54
N LYS A 78 3.73 -18.26 -13.38
CA LYS A 78 3.64 -19.68 -12.99
C LYS A 78 4.98 -20.27 -12.53
N ASP A 79 6.08 -19.58 -12.77
CA ASP A 79 7.44 -20.04 -12.47
C ASP A 79 7.92 -19.43 -11.13
N PRO A 80 8.24 -20.27 -10.11
CA PRO A 80 8.70 -19.80 -8.81
C PRO A 80 10.09 -19.16 -8.83
N ALA A 81 10.84 -19.24 -9.95
CA ALA A 81 12.08 -18.50 -10.13
C ALA A 81 11.87 -16.98 -10.21
N TYR A 82 10.62 -16.53 -10.39
CA TYR A 82 10.26 -15.12 -10.44
C TYR A 82 9.36 -14.70 -9.28
N SER A 83 9.51 -13.44 -8.88
CA SER A 83 8.56 -12.70 -8.06
C SER A 83 8.14 -11.43 -8.78
N PHE A 84 7.09 -10.76 -8.32
CA PHE A 84 6.46 -9.67 -9.06
C PHE A 84 6.16 -8.48 -8.18
N ILE A 85 6.57 -7.30 -8.63
CA ILE A 85 6.02 -6.01 -8.15
C ILE A 85 5.05 -5.51 -9.20
N MET A 86 3.77 -5.37 -8.83
CA MET A 86 2.73 -4.94 -9.76
C MET A 86 1.60 -4.17 -9.08
N LEU A 87 0.86 -3.39 -9.86
CA LEU A 87 -0.37 -2.77 -9.39
C LEU A 87 -1.53 -3.74 -9.51
N THR A 88 -2.41 -3.72 -8.51
CA THR A 88 -3.75 -4.30 -8.61
C THR A 88 -4.77 -3.27 -8.18
N GLU A 89 -5.94 -3.32 -8.80
CA GLU A 89 -7.07 -2.48 -8.44
C GLU A 89 -8.04 -3.26 -7.55
N THR A 90 -8.39 -2.68 -6.39
CA THR A 90 -9.31 -3.28 -5.44
C THR A 90 -10.55 -2.41 -5.30
N ASN A 91 -11.70 -3.03 -5.52
CA ASN A 91 -13.02 -2.48 -5.24
C ASN A 91 -13.58 -3.12 -3.96
N PHE A 92 -14.01 -2.29 -3.02
CA PHE A 92 -14.62 -2.79 -1.80
C PHE A 92 -16.15 -2.81 -1.96
N GLU A 93 -16.78 -3.99 -1.90
CA GLU A 93 -18.24 -4.13 -2.08
C GLU A 93 -19.07 -3.24 -1.14
N LYS A 94 -18.56 -2.99 0.08
CA LYS A 94 -19.21 -2.13 1.08
C LYS A 94 -18.97 -0.64 0.84
N ASP A 95 -18.16 -0.29 -0.14
CA ASP A 95 -17.90 1.08 -0.52
C ASP A 95 -18.96 1.58 -1.51
N LYS A 96 -19.86 2.42 -1.00
CA LYS A 96 -20.95 3.01 -1.79
C LYS A 96 -20.49 4.10 -2.76
N SER A 97 -19.21 4.49 -2.71
CA SER A 97 -18.66 5.50 -3.62
C SER A 97 -18.32 4.95 -5.00
N ALA A 98 -18.38 3.62 -5.20
CA ALA A 98 -17.81 2.93 -6.36
C ALA A 98 -16.31 3.26 -6.56
N SER A 99 -15.64 3.62 -5.47
CA SER A 99 -14.20 3.90 -5.45
C SER A 99 -13.39 2.65 -5.68
N SER A 100 -12.35 2.81 -6.48
CA SER A 100 -11.33 1.82 -6.72
C SER A 100 -9.99 2.31 -6.20
N TYR A 101 -9.21 1.38 -5.65
CA TYR A 101 -7.94 1.68 -4.99
C TYR A 101 -6.83 0.86 -5.62
N ASN A 102 -5.76 1.52 -6.00
CA ASN A 102 -4.55 0.87 -6.48
C ASN A 102 -3.73 0.39 -5.28
N TYR A 103 -3.32 -0.86 -5.32
CA TYR A 103 -2.38 -1.47 -4.40
C TYR A 103 -1.09 -1.76 -5.15
N ILE A 104 0.05 -1.51 -4.51
CA ILE A 104 1.33 -2.09 -4.94
C ILE A 104 1.52 -3.42 -4.21
N ASN A 105 1.74 -4.47 -4.99
CA ASN A 105 1.79 -5.85 -4.50
C ASN A 105 3.16 -6.44 -4.74
N LEU A 106 3.63 -7.24 -3.79
CA LEU A 106 4.78 -8.13 -3.91
C LEU A 106 4.28 -9.56 -3.88
N LEU A 107 4.36 -10.24 -5.03
CA LEU A 107 3.82 -11.57 -5.22
C LEU A 107 4.94 -12.57 -5.52
N GLN A 108 4.80 -13.79 -5.03
CA GLN A 108 5.65 -14.91 -5.40
C GLN A 108 5.07 -15.64 -6.62
N GLY A 109 5.90 -15.98 -7.61
CA GLY A 109 5.52 -16.82 -8.74
C GLY A 109 5.04 -18.19 -8.27
N LYS A 110 3.88 -18.63 -8.77
CA LYS A 110 3.30 -19.93 -8.45
C LYS A 110 2.42 -20.42 -9.60
N ASN A 111 2.50 -21.71 -9.90
CA ASN A 111 1.64 -22.33 -10.92
C ASN A 111 0.20 -22.49 -10.41
N VAL A 112 -0.56 -21.40 -10.46
CA VAL A 112 -1.99 -21.32 -10.12
C VAL A 112 -2.76 -20.66 -11.26
N GLU A 113 -4.06 -20.96 -11.37
CA GLU A 113 -4.90 -20.43 -12.45
C GLU A 113 -5.18 -18.94 -12.28
N GLU A 114 -5.53 -18.53 -11.06
CA GLU A 114 -5.98 -17.17 -10.73
C GLU A 114 -4.88 -16.35 -10.06
N LEU A 115 -4.83 -15.04 -10.36
CA LEU A 115 -3.93 -14.09 -9.70
C LEU A 115 -4.10 -14.10 -8.17
N GLY A 116 -5.36 -14.11 -7.69
CA GLY A 116 -5.68 -14.13 -6.26
C GLY A 116 -5.31 -15.43 -5.53
N LYS A 117 -4.67 -16.39 -6.20
CA LYS A 117 -4.09 -17.60 -5.60
C LYS A 117 -2.57 -17.57 -5.53
N MET A 118 -1.94 -16.52 -6.07
CA MET A 118 -0.50 -16.31 -5.94
C MET A 118 -0.17 -15.91 -4.50
N PRO A 119 0.92 -16.41 -3.90
CA PRO A 119 1.31 -15.99 -2.56
C PRO A 119 1.66 -14.51 -2.52
N GLU A 120 0.99 -13.76 -1.65
CA GLU A 120 1.15 -12.32 -1.48
C GLU A 120 2.03 -12.04 -0.27
N ILE A 121 3.27 -11.64 -0.56
CA ILE A 121 4.28 -11.32 0.45
C ILE A 121 3.93 -9.99 1.11
N CYS A 122 3.48 -9.01 0.33
CA CYS A 122 3.05 -7.71 0.84
C CYS A 122 2.09 -7.03 -0.13
N ALA A 123 1.06 -6.36 0.38
CA ALA A 123 0.20 -5.48 -0.39
C ALA A 123 0.02 -4.17 0.39
N VAL A 124 0.28 -3.04 -0.27
CA VAL A 124 0.19 -1.70 0.34
C VAL A 124 -0.74 -0.82 -0.51
N PRO A 125 -1.76 -0.17 0.08
CA PRO A 125 -2.55 0.83 -0.63
C PRO A 125 -1.64 1.93 -1.16
N LEU A 126 -1.71 2.21 -2.45
CA LEU A 126 -0.83 3.16 -3.12
C LEU A 126 -1.55 4.47 -3.47
N SER A 127 -2.71 4.38 -4.13
CA SER A 127 -3.49 5.54 -4.56
C SER A 127 -4.97 5.21 -4.72
N PHE A 128 -5.78 6.27 -4.83
CA PHE A 128 -7.14 6.17 -5.33
C PHE A 128 -7.11 6.22 -6.87
N SER A 129 -7.85 5.35 -7.56
CA SER A 129 -7.77 5.25 -9.03
C SER A 129 -8.29 6.49 -9.78
N GLY A 130 -8.97 7.41 -9.09
CA GLY A 130 -9.42 8.69 -9.65
C GLY A 130 -8.53 9.89 -9.34
N GLU A 131 -7.39 9.71 -8.66
CA GLU A 131 -6.40 10.76 -8.38
C GLU A 131 -5.24 10.75 -9.38
N ASP A 132 -4.50 11.87 -9.46
CA ASP A 132 -3.32 12.03 -10.32
C ASP A 132 -2.16 11.14 -9.82
N ASP A 133 -1.48 10.47 -10.75
CA ASP A 133 -0.40 9.51 -10.51
C ASP A 133 0.85 10.13 -9.84
N LEU A 134 0.89 11.45 -9.70
CA LEU A 134 2.01 12.18 -9.09
C LEU A 134 2.04 12.09 -7.55
N GLU A 135 0.90 11.94 -6.88
CA GLU A 135 0.82 12.15 -5.41
C GLU A 135 1.58 11.12 -4.56
N TYR A 136 1.84 9.93 -5.09
CA TYR A 136 2.55 8.86 -4.38
C TYR A 136 4.01 8.69 -4.81
N GLY A 137 4.44 9.31 -5.93
CA GLY A 137 5.72 9.00 -6.58
C GLY A 137 6.93 9.16 -5.64
N TYR A 138 6.93 10.21 -4.83
CA TYR A 138 8.01 10.49 -3.87
C TYR A 138 7.99 9.60 -2.61
N LYS A 139 6.87 8.92 -2.32
CA LYS A 139 6.71 8.00 -1.18
C LYS A 139 7.05 6.54 -1.54
N LEU A 140 7.14 6.19 -2.83
CA LEU A 140 7.45 4.83 -3.28
C LEU A 140 8.73 4.25 -2.67
N ALA A 141 9.76 5.08 -2.50
CA ALA A 141 11.01 4.64 -1.88
C ALA A 141 10.79 4.11 -0.44
N ALA A 142 9.96 4.78 0.36
CA ALA A 142 9.62 4.31 1.72
C ALA A 142 8.76 3.03 1.67
N ILE A 143 7.79 2.97 0.76
CA ILE A 143 6.91 1.80 0.59
C ILE A 143 7.70 0.56 0.17
N LEU A 144 8.56 0.68 -0.86
CA LEU A 144 9.41 -0.41 -1.33
C LEU A 144 10.39 -0.86 -0.24
N SER A 145 10.98 0.09 0.49
CA SER A 145 11.86 -0.20 1.61
C SER A 145 11.14 -1.00 2.70
N PHE A 146 9.88 -0.63 3.00
CA PHE A 146 9.02 -1.41 3.88
C PHE A 146 8.72 -2.80 3.32
N MET A 147 8.34 -2.93 2.04
CA MET A 147 8.00 -4.22 1.43
C MET A 147 9.19 -5.20 1.46
N GLN A 148 10.41 -4.75 1.19
CA GLN A 148 11.60 -5.61 1.31
C GLN A 148 11.92 -5.97 2.77
N ASN A 149 11.72 -5.04 3.72
CA ASN A 149 11.93 -5.30 5.14
C ASN A 149 10.90 -6.31 5.65
N HIS A 150 9.65 -6.15 5.24
CA HIS A 150 8.54 -7.08 5.47
C HIS A 150 8.90 -8.49 4.99
N ALA A 151 9.39 -8.62 3.75
CA ALA A 151 9.78 -9.91 3.22
C ALA A 151 10.92 -10.56 4.02
N ARG A 152 11.95 -9.79 4.41
CA ARG A 152 13.04 -10.27 5.29
C ARG A 152 12.50 -10.73 6.65
N MET A 153 11.54 -10.01 7.24
CA MET A 153 10.93 -10.38 8.50
C MET A 153 10.10 -11.68 8.41
N ILE A 154 9.37 -11.89 7.31
CA ILE A 154 8.70 -13.18 7.06
C ILE A 154 9.75 -14.27 6.91
N SER A 155 10.78 -14.06 6.08
CA SER A 155 11.84 -15.05 5.85
C SER A 155 12.55 -15.45 7.16
N GLY A 156 12.82 -14.49 8.05
CA GLY A 156 13.45 -14.75 9.35
C GLY A 156 12.55 -15.45 10.37
N ASN A 157 11.22 -15.34 10.24
CA ASN A 157 10.27 -16.08 11.08
C ASN A 157 8.91 -16.27 10.35
N PRO A 158 8.78 -17.31 9.49
CA PRO A 158 7.58 -17.51 8.67
C PRO A 158 6.33 -17.90 9.47
N SER A 159 6.48 -18.40 10.71
CA SER A 159 5.34 -18.84 11.52
C SER A 159 4.50 -17.69 12.05
N LEU A 160 4.98 -16.43 11.98
CA LEU A 160 4.26 -15.26 12.44
C LEU A 160 3.32 -14.72 11.36
N THR A 161 2.27 -15.49 11.09
CA THR A 161 1.27 -15.23 10.03
C THR A 161 0.47 -13.94 10.24
N GLY A 162 0.48 -13.36 11.45
CA GLY A 162 -0.12 -12.05 11.73
C GLY A 162 0.41 -10.94 10.80
N ARG A 163 1.65 -11.07 10.29
CA ARG A 163 2.25 -10.14 9.32
C ARG A 163 1.46 -10.01 8.01
N ARG A 164 0.57 -10.95 7.70
CA ARG A 164 -0.39 -10.84 6.59
C ARG A 164 -1.18 -9.53 6.63
N TYR A 165 -1.47 -9.00 7.82
CA TYR A 165 -2.27 -7.80 7.98
C TYR A 165 -1.38 -6.61 8.35
N LEU A 166 -1.48 -5.49 7.62
CA LEU A 166 -0.74 -4.25 7.96
C LEU A 166 -1.01 -3.77 9.39
N ARG A 167 -2.20 -4.07 9.96
CA ARG A 167 -2.53 -3.79 11.36
C ARG A 167 -1.60 -4.47 12.37
N PHE A 168 -0.90 -5.56 12.01
CA PHE A 168 0.12 -6.19 12.85
C PHE A 168 1.19 -5.20 13.32
N TYR A 169 1.56 -4.26 12.45
CA TYR A 169 2.59 -3.25 12.71
C TYR A 169 2.18 -2.20 13.73
N ASN A 170 0.90 -2.12 14.10
CA ASN A 170 0.45 -1.26 15.21
C ASN A 170 1.06 -1.68 16.57
N LYS A 171 1.69 -2.85 16.67
CA LYS A 171 2.51 -3.23 17.82
C LYS A 171 3.67 -2.24 18.08
N ASN A 172 4.11 -1.51 17.05
CA ASN A 172 5.22 -0.55 17.10
C ASN A 172 4.76 0.86 17.54
N ILE A 173 3.45 1.12 17.71
CA ILE A 173 2.93 2.42 18.17
C ILE A 173 3.62 2.96 19.43
N PRO A 174 3.95 2.15 20.47
CA PRO A 174 4.61 2.67 21.67
C PRO A 174 5.93 3.41 21.42
N GLU A 175 6.61 3.14 20.30
CA GLU A 175 7.88 3.78 19.93
C GLU A 175 7.67 5.17 19.28
N VAL A 176 6.49 5.41 18.70
CA VAL A 176 6.18 6.63 17.92
C VAL A 176 6.40 7.91 18.73
N LYS A 177 6.16 7.88 20.05
CA LYS A 177 6.38 9.03 20.94
C LYS A 177 7.82 9.56 20.99
N SER A 178 8.79 8.71 20.61
CA SER A 178 10.21 9.06 20.54
C SER A 178 10.66 9.49 19.15
N MET A 179 9.74 9.53 18.19
CA MET A 179 10.01 9.82 16.79
C MET A 179 9.36 11.11 16.33
N LYS A 180 9.87 11.66 15.23
CA LYS A 180 9.31 12.82 14.55
C LYS A 180 8.42 12.36 13.39
N ILE A 181 7.16 12.76 13.39
CA ILE A 181 6.23 12.50 12.27
C ILE A 181 6.28 13.67 11.28
N LEU A 182 6.50 13.37 10.00
CA LEU A 182 6.42 14.31 8.89
C LEU A 182 5.10 14.09 8.14
N VAL A 183 4.33 15.15 7.98
CA VAL A 183 3.05 15.14 7.27
C VAL A 183 2.98 16.27 6.26
N ARG A 184 2.23 16.09 5.19
CA ARG A 184 1.78 17.19 4.34
C ARG A 184 0.46 17.73 4.86
N LYS A 185 0.19 19.02 4.63
CA LYS A 185 -1.05 19.65 5.06
C LYS A 185 -2.28 18.98 4.40
N GLU A 186 -2.13 18.58 3.15
CA GLU A 186 -3.18 17.96 2.33
C GLU A 186 -3.53 16.54 2.81
N ASP A 187 -2.63 15.89 3.56
CA ASP A 187 -2.86 14.56 4.15
C ASP A 187 -3.64 14.62 5.49
N LEU A 188 -3.96 15.83 5.99
CA LEU A 188 -4.61 16.06 7.28
C LEU A 188 -6.09 16.43 7.14
N SER A 189 -6.92 15.92 8.04
CA SER A 189 -8.32 16.37 8.11
C SER A 189 -8.44 17.85 8.50
N PRO A 190 -9.55 18.54 8.13
CA PRO A 190 -9.75 19.96 8.44
C PRO A 190 -9.63 20.31 9.93
N ALA A 191 -9.88 19.36 10.83
CA ALA A 191 -9.79 19.58 12.26
C ALA A 191 -8.36 19.78 12.79
N ILE A 192 -7.33 19.33 12.05
CA ILE A 192 -5.92 19.36 12.47
C ILE A 192 -4.96 19.83 11.36
N ASN A 193 -5.46 20.44 10.29
CA ASN A 193 -4.64 20.87 9.15
C ASN A 193 -3.89 22.20 9.35
N SER A 194 -3.84 22.72 10.58
CA SER A 194 -3.02 23.86 10.98
C SER A 194 -2.02 23.45 12.04
N LEU A 195 -0.86 24.10 12.07
CA LEU A 195 0.19 23.76 13.03
C LEU A 195 -0.29 23.88 14.49
N ASP A 196 -1.08 24.90 14.80
CA ASP A 196 -1.63 25.11 16.14
C ASP A 196 -2.63 24.02 16.54
N ALA A 197 -3.54 23.64 15.63
CA ALA A 197 -4.50 22.58 15.88
C ALA A 197 -3.81 21.21 16.01
N LEU A 198 -2.80 20.96 15.17
CA LEU A 198 -2.03 19.72 15.18
C LEU A 198 -1.25 19.55 16.49
N ARG A 199 -0.57 20.61 16.94
CA ARG A 199 0.16 20.62 18.23
C ARG A 199 -0.77 20.56 19.44
N SER A 200 -1.99 21.08 19.32
CA SER A 200 -3.01 20.94 20.36
C SER A 200 -3.57 19.52 20.43
N ALA A 201 -3.62 18.80 19.30
CA ALA A 201 -4.16 17.45 19.19
C ALA A 201 -3.12 16.35 19.44
N TYR A 202 -1.82 16.66 19.39
CA TYR A 202 -0.74 15.70 19.57
C TYR A 202 0.45 16.31 20.32
N LYS A 203 0.82 15.69 21.44
CA LYS A 203 1.84 16.23 22.36
C LYS A 203 3.29 15.90 21.99
N TYR A 204 3.51 14.97 21.05
CA TYR A 204 4.85 14.56 20.60
C TYR A 204 5.23 15.23 19.27
N SER A 205 6.42 14.94 18.76
CA SER A 205 6.98 15.64 17.60
C SER A 205 6.23 15.32 16.30
N ILE A 206 5.57 16.33 15.73
CA ILE A 206 4.93 16.26 14.43
C ILE A 206 5.07 17.61 13.70
N ASP A 207 5.47 17.57 12.43
CA ASP A 207 5.64 18.77 11.61
C ASP A 207 4.91 18.64 10.28
N ILE A 208 4.22 19.74 9.90
CA ILE A 208 3.73 19.95 8.54
C ILE A 208 4.91 20.43 7.70
N VAL A 209 5.27 19.67 6.66
CA VAL A 209 6.45 19.92 5.82
C VAL A 209 6.11 19.84 4.33
N SER A 210 7.04 20.32 3.50
CA SER A 210 6.95 20.16 2.05
C SER A 210 7.34 18.75 1.59
N GLU A 211 6.99 18.43 0.35
CA GLU A 211 7.34 17.15 -0.29
C GLU A 211 8.85 16.93 -0.33
N GLU A 212 9.64 17.96 -0.62
CA GLU A 212 11.11 17.88 -0.72
C GLU A 212 11.74 17.48 0.61
N VAL A 213 11.17 17.92 1.74
CA VAL A 213 11.63 17.54 3.08
C VAL A 213 11.37 16.05 3.32
N ILE A 214 10.21 15.54 2.92
CA ILE A 214 9.87 14.11 3.01
C ILE A 214 10.82 13.29 2.12
N MET A 215 11.01 13.69 0.87
CA MET A 215 11.93 13.05 -0.06
C MET A 215 13.35 12.96 0.51
N LYS A 216 13.84 14.06 1.07
CA LYS A 216 15.16 14.12 1.69
C LYS A 216 15.24 13.17 2.89
N ALA A 217 14.23 13.16 3.75
CA ALA A 217 14.19 12.27 4.91
C ALA A 217 14.23 10.78 4.51
N ILE A 218 13.50 10.40 3.45
CA ILE A 218 13.50 9.04 2.91
C ILE A 218 14.87 8.70 2.32
N ARG A 219 15.42 9.55 1.44
CA ARG A 219 16.71 9.31 0.78
C ARG A 219 17.86 9.20 1.79
N ASP A 220 17.88 10.09 2.78
CA ASP A 220 18.95 10.14 3.79
C ASP A 220 18.77 9.12 4.91
N LYS A 221 17.68 8.34 4.87
CA LYS A 221 17.32 7.39 5.93
C LYS A 221 17.31 8.04 7.31
N ALA A 222 16.59 9.14 7.43
CA ALA A 222 16.56 9.95 8.64
C ALA A 222 16.17 9.10 9.87
N LYS A 223 17.04 9.07 10.89
CA LYS A 223 16.78 8.30 12.10
C LYS A 223 15.59 8.88 12.86
N ASN A 224 14.85 8.01 13.55
CA ASN A 224 13.70 8.37 14.39
C ASN A 224 12.70 9.30 13.69
N THR A 225 12.52 9.12 12.37
CA THR A 225 11.66 9.97 11.54
C THR A 225 10.67 9.10 10.78
N LEU A 226 9.38 9.42 10.93
CA LEU A 226 8.25 8.76 10.31
C LEU A 226 7.66 9.66 9.22
N VAL A 227 7.21 9.07 8.12
CA VAL A 227 6.48 9.76 7.05
C VAL A 227 5.07 9.20 6.95
N LEU A 228 4.08 10.10 6.86
CA LEU A 228 2.68 9.73 6.63
C LEU A 228 2.45 9.40 5.17
N HIS A 229 1.92 8.21 4.91
CA HIS A 229 1.29 7.83 3.65
C HIS A 229 -0.22 7.76 3.86
N LYS A 230 -0.94 8.70 3.28
CA LYS A 230 -2.40 8.73 3.23
C LYS A 230 -2.85 8.30 1.84
N VAL A 231 -3.88 7.46 1.78
CA VAL A 231 -4.55 7.09 0.53
C VAL A 231 -6.05 7.25 0.75
N GLY A 232 -6.70 8.03 -0.10
CA GLY A 232 -8.13 8.32 -0.02
C GLY A 232 -8.56 9.06 -1.29
N PRO A 233 -9.85 9.26 -1.53
CA PRO A 233 -10.38 9.80 -2.77
C PRO A 233 -10.25 11.33 -2.93
N GLY A 234 -9.65 12.00 -1.96
CA GLY A 234 -9.27 13.41 -2.01
C GLY A 234 -10.24 14.35 -1.30
N GLU A 235 -9.87 15.62 -1.23
CA GLU A 235 -10.68 16.66 -0.58
C GLU A 235 -12.07 16.79 -1.22
N GLY A 236 -13.11 17.00 -0.40
CA GLY A 236 -14.48 17.21 -0.86
C GLY A 236 -15.28 15.93 -1.13
N LYS A 237 -14.67 14.75 -1.03
CA LYS A 237 -15.38 13.47 -1.11
C LYS A 237 -16.02 13.10 0.22
N SER A 238 -17.26 12.63 0.18
CA SER A 238 -18.06 12.31 1.37
C SER A 238 -18.29 10.80 1.57
N SER A 239 -17.61 9.96 0.80
CA SER A 239 -17.70 8.50 0.81
C SER A 239 -16.39 7.91 0.29
N GLY A 240 -16.19 6.61 0.51
CA GLY A 240 -14.91 5.94 0.25
C GLY A 240 -14.25 5.44 1.52
N TYR A 241 -13.07 4.86 1.37
CA TYR A 241 -12.12 4.60 2.44
C TYR A 241 -10.94 5.59 2.42
N CYS A 242 -10.42 5.88 3.61
CA CYS A 242 -9.16 6.55 3.79
C CYS A 242 -8.23 5.69 4.67
N PHE A 243 -7.08 5.35 4.08
CA PHE A 243 -5.98 4.60 4.68
C PHE A 243 -4.90 5.56 5.16
N LYS A 244 -4.33 5.29 6.33
CA LYS A 244 -3.21 6.05 6.89
C LYS A 244 -2.15 5.09 7.39
N MET A 245 -0.92 5.31 6.95
CA MET A 245 0.25 4.51 7.29
C MET A 245 1.38 5.43 7.74
N LEU A 246 2.14 5.03 8.77
CA LEU A 246 3.39 5.70 9.14
C LEU A 246 4.56 4.77 8.84
N PHE A 247 5.46 5.20 7.95
CA PHE A 247 6.68 4.47 7.60
C PHE A 247 7.91 5.11 8.23
N GLY A 248 8.76 4.30 8.85
CA GLY A 248 10.06 4.71 9.33
C GLY A 248 11.05 4.89 8.19
N THR A 249 11.67 6.06 8.12
CA THR A 249 12.63 6.38 7.05
C THR A 249 14.01 5.76 7.30
N GLY A 250 14.40 5.59 8.56
CA GLY A 250 15.71 5.05 8.95
C GLY A 250 15.80 3.53 8.98
N ASP A 251 14.71 2.84 9.30
CA ASP A 251 14.65 1.40 9.56
C ASP A 251 13.72 0.64 8.60
N SER A 252 12.92 1.37 7.82
CA SER A 252 11.97 0.81 6.86
C SER A 252 10.89 -0.05 7.52
N ASP A 253 10.53 0.18 8.79
CA ASP A 253 9.38 -0.48 9.42
C ASP A 253 8.10 0.37 9.29
N MET A 254 6.96 -0.27 9.49
CA MET A 254 5.68 0.43 9.65
C MET A 254 5.38 0.60 11.14
N TYR A 255 4.90 1.77 11.50
CA TYR A 255 4.60 2.14 12.88
C TYR A 255 3.11 2.29 13.15
N TYR A 256 2.34 2.49 12.10
CA TYR A 256 0.92 2.71 12.19
C TYR A 256 0.23 2.29 10.90
N TYR A 257 -0.93 1.65 11.05
CA TYR A 257 -1.91 1.41 10.01
C TYR A 257 -3.31 1.63 10.60
N ASN A 258 -4.10 2.47 9.95
CA ASN A 258 -5.52 2.55 10.18
C ASN A 258 -6.29 2.82 8.88
N GLN A 259 -7.52 2.34 8.84
CA GLN A 259 -8.45 2.56 7.74
C GLN A 259 -9.78 3.00 8.34
N HIS A 260 -10.45 3.94 7.69
CA HIS A 260 -11.79 4.35 8.05
C HIS A 260 -12.64 4.60 6.82
N THR A 261 -13.95 4.43 6.97
CA THR A 261 -14.93 4.89 5.99
C THR A 261 -15.08 6.39 6.11
N ILE A 262 -15.07 7.08 4.97
CA ILE A 262 -15.23 8.53 4.90
C ILE A 262 -16.69 8.87 5.11
N ASP A 263 -16.95 9.75 6.06
CA ASP A 263 -18.26 10.31 6.35
C ASP A 263 -18.12 11.74 6.90
N ARG A 264 -19.24 12.36 7.29
CA ARG A 264 -19.26 13.74 7.81
C ARG A 264 -18.40 13.93 9.09
N ASN A 265 -18.27 12.90 9.91
CA ASN A 265 -17.53 12.91 11.17
C ASN A 265 -16.08 12.44 11.01
N ASN A 266 -15.83 11.62 9.99
CA ASN A 266 -14.53 11.05 9.66
C ASN A 266 -14.18 11.43 8.21
N PRO A 267 -13.75 12.68 7.97
CA PRO A 267 -13.40 13.14 6.63
C PRO A 267 -12.11 12.47 6.12
N ASP A 268 -11.85 12.59 4.82
CA ASP A 268 -10.59 12.11 4.23
C ASP A 268 -9.37 12.78 4.89
N GLY A 269 -8.38 11.97 5.28
CA GLY A 269 -7.14 12.42 5.92
C GLY A 269 -6.82 11.77 7.27
N LEU A 270 -5.69 12.19 7.86
CA LEU A 270 -5.35 11.88 9.26
C LEU A 270 -6.31 12.60 10.21
N LEU A 271 -6.87 11.87 11.17
CA LEU A 271 -7.88 12.36 12.10
C LEU A 271 -7.28 12.65 13.49
N PRO A 272 -7.91 13.54 14.29
CA PRO A 272 -7.59 13.67 15.72
C PRO A 272 -7.67 12.34 16.47
N ALA A 273 -8.60 11.46 16.08
CA ALA A 273 -8.74 10.13 16.67
C ALA A 273 -7.54 9.22 16.39
N ASP A 274 -6.83 9.40 15.27
CA ASP A 274 -5.61 8.66 14.96
C ASP A 274 -4.47 9.14 15.88
N LEU A 275 -4.30 10.46 16.03
CA LEU A 275 -3.31 11.05 16.93
C LEU A 275 -3.52 10.58 18.39
N LYS A 276 -4.76 10.56 18.87
CA LYS A 276 -5.11 10.00 20.19
C LYS A 276 -4.73 8.53 20.34
N ARG A 277 -4.81 7.72 19.27
CA ARG A 277 -4.37 6.32 19.31
C ARG A 277 -2.85 6.22 19.40
N LEU A 278 -2.12 7.09 18.71
CA LEU A 278 -0.65 7.15 18.80
C LEU A 278 -0.18 7.52 20.21
N GLU A 279 -0.98 8.26 20.98
CA GLU A 279 -0.65 8.64 22.37
C GLU A 279 -1.04 7.62 23.43
N ARG A 280 -1.84 6.60 23.09
CA ARG A 280 -2.44 5.68 24.08
C ARG A 280 -1.41 4.78 24.78
N PHE A 281 -0.15 4.73 24.30
CA PHE A 281 0.89 3.80 24.73
C PHE A 281 2.18 4.49 25.26
#